data_AF-A0A526S465-F1
#
_entry.id   AF-A0A526S465-F1
#
_cell.length_a   1.000
_cell.length_b   1.000
_cell.length_c   1.000
_cell.angle_alpha   90.00
_cell.angle_beta   90.00
_cell.angle_gamma   90.00
#
_symmetry.space_group_name_H-M   'P 1'
#
loop_
_entity.id
_entity.type
_entity.pdbx_description
1 polymer ?
#
loop_
_entity_poly.entity_id
_entity_poly.type
_entity_poly.pdbx_seq_one_letter_code
_entity_poly.pdbx_strand_id
1 'polypeptide(L)'
;PFLSDFFDFAIYIDADEKLIHQWYIQRFMRLRETAFRNPDSFFHRYSQLSEDAARAIAEGLWTNINLKNLRENILPTRARADLILRKGANHLVEEVALRKL
;
A
#
# COMPACT_ATOMS: atom_id res chain seq x y z
N PRO A 1 -0.50 -18.21 20.67
CA PRO A 1 -0.15 -18.49 19.27
C PRO A 1 -0.45 -17.29 18.36
N PHE A 2 0.58 -16.77 17.69
CA PHE A 2 0.45 -15.78 16.63
C PHE A 2 0.34 -16.49 15.28
N LEU A 3 -0.32 -15.87 14.29
CA LEU A 3 -0.41 -16.45 12.94
C LEU A 3 0.98 -16.73 12.33
N SER A 4 1.99 -15.94 12.71
CA SER A 4 3.38 -16.13 12.31
C SER A 4 3.98 -17.47 12.73
N ASP A 5 3.44 -18.10 13.76
CA ASP A 5 3.95 -19.37 14.29
C ASP A 5 3.68 -20.55 13.33
N PHE A 6 2.93 -20.32 12.25
CA PHE A 6 2.59 -21.30 11.22
C PHE A 6 3.24 -21.02 9.85
N PHE A 7 4.10 -20.01 9.74
CA PHE A 7 4.83 -19.73 8.50
C PHE A 7 6.24 -20.29 8.57
N ASP A 8 6.63 -21.06 7.56
CA ASP A 8 8.01 -21.54 7.40
C ASP A 8 8.95 -20.42 6.92
N PHE A 9 8.41 -19.39 6.26
CA PHE A 9 9.16 -18.24 5.76
C PHE A 9 8.24 -17.03 5.53
N ALA A 10 8.62 -15.86 6.03
CA ALA A 10 7.88 -14.61 5.91
C ALA A 10 8.68 -13.53 5.16
N ILE A 11 8.05 -12.92 4.15
CA ILE A 11 8.61 -11.82 3.36
C ILE A 11 7.88 -10.52 3.69
N TYR A 12 8.62 -9.47 4.05
CA TYR A 12 8.10 -8.12 4.21
C TYR A 12 8.55 -7.23 3.05
N ILE A 13 7.59 -6.59 2.37
CA ILE A 13 7.86 -5.63 1.30
C ILE A 13 7.87 -4.23 1.90
N ASP A 14 9.03 -3.58 1.88
CA ASP A 14 9.25 -2.26 2.47
C ASP A 14 9.44 -1.18 1.40
N ALA A 15 9.14 0.06 1.75
CA ALA A 15 9.45 1.26 0.98
C ALA A 15 9.35 2.48 1.89
N ASP A 16 9.90 3.62 1.46
CA ASP A 16 9.66 4.89 2.15
C ASP A 16 8.16 5.21 2.15
N GLU A 17 7.64 5.71 3.28
CA GLU A 17 6.22 6.03 3.44
C GLU A 17 5.71 6.99 2.36
N LYS A 18 6.54 7.96 1.93
CA LYS A 18 6.20 8.91 0.87
C LYS A 18 6.01 8.21 -0.48
N LEU A 19 6.82 7.17 -0.76
CA LEU A 19 6.67 6.37 -1.96
C LEU A 19 5.39 5.53 -1.91
N ILE A 20 5.11 4.89 -0.77
CA ILE A 20 3.87 4.10 -0.59
C ILE A 20 2.64 5.00 -0.77
N HIS A 21 2.66 6.21 -0.19
CA HIS A 21 1.63 7.23 -0.38
C HIS A 21 1.46 7.60 -1.85
N GLN A 22 2.54 7.97 -2.53
CA GLN A 22 2.50 8.32 -3.95
C GLN A 22 1.91 7.19 -4.80
N TRP A 23 2.34 5.94 -4.57
CA TRP A 23 1.82 4.77 -5.28
C TRP A 23 0.34 4.52 -4.98
N TYR A 24 -0.09 4.72 -3.73
CA TYR A 24 -1.49 4.59 -3.35
C TYR A 24 -2.36 5.59 -4.11
N ILE A 25 -1.98 6.87 -4.13
CA ILE A 25 -2.73 7.93 -4.82
C ILE A 25 -2.76 7.66 -6.33
N GLN A 26 -1.62 7.35 -6.94
CA GLN A 26 -1.54 7.02 -8.37
C GLN A 26 -2.44 5.83 -8.73
N ARG A 27 -2.44 4.78 -7.91
CA ARG A 27 -3.32 3.62 -8.10
C ARG A 27 -4.79 3.99 -7.96
N PHE A 28 -5.15 4.79 -6.96
CA PHE A 28 -6.53 5.25 -6.76
C PHE A 28 -7.04 5.99 -8.00
N MET A 29 -6.24 6.92 -8.54
CA MET A 29 -6.62 7.69 -9.72
C MET A 29 -6.75 6.82 -10.97
N ARG A 30 -5.84 5.85 -11.17
CA ARG A 30 -5.94 4.89 -12.28
C ARG A 30 -7.18 4.00 -12.19
N LEU A 31 -7.56 3.57 -10.98
CA LEU A 31 -8.78 2.79 -10.77
C LEU A 31 -10.04 3.62 -11.03
N ARG A 32 -10.03 4.90 -10.65
CA ARG A 32 -11.09 5.86 -10.99
C ARG A 32 -11.24 6.01 -12.51
N GLU A 33 -10.15 6.22 -13.24
CA GLU A 33 -10.16 6.41 -14.71
C GLU A 33 -10.70 5.20 -15.47
N THR A 34 -10.46 3.99 -14.97
CA THR A 34 -10.92 2.76 -15.62
C THR A 34 -12.37 2.41 -15.27
N ALA A 35 -12.90 2.92 -14.15
CA ALA A 35 -14.24 2.62 -13.65
C ALA A 35 -15.39 3.33 -14.40
N PHE A 36 -15.12 4.31 -15.27
CA PHE A 36 -16.16 4.98 -16.05
C PHE A 36 -17.00 4.01 -16.90
N ARG A 37 -16.40 2.93 -17.37
CA ARG A 37 -17.04 1.95 -18.27
C ARG A 37 -17.83 0.86 -17.56
N ASN A 38 -17.73 0.77 -16.24
CA ASN A 38 -18.40 -0.27 -15.46
C ASN A 38 -19.16 0.36 -14.27
N PRO A 39 -20.49 0.55 -14.38
CA PRO A 39 -21.29 1.13 -13.30
C PRO A 39 -21.30 0.29 -12.02
N ASP A 40 -21.06 -1.02 -12.12
CA ASP A 40 -20.99 -1.93 -10.96
C ASP A 40 -19.62 -1.85 -10.23
N SER A 41 -18.66 -1.10 -10.77
CA SER A 41 -17.38 -0.87 -10.11
C SER A 41 -17.58 -0.06 -8.83
N PHE A 42 -16.99 -0.53 -7.72
CA PHE A 42 -16.90 0.26 -6.49
C PHE A 42 -16.33 1.68 -6.73
N PHE A 43 -15.43 1.82 -7.71
CA PHE A 43 -14.80 3.10 -8.04
C PHE A 43 -15.66 4.00 -8.95
N HIS A 44 -16.82 3.54 -9.45
CA HIS A 44 -17.70 4.33 -10.31
C HIS A 44 -18.18 5.61 -9.60
N ARG A 45 -18.47 5.54 -8.30
CA ARG A 45 -18.82 6.72 -7.48
C ARG A 45 -17.74 7.82 -7.48
N TYR A 46 -16.47 7.45 -7.68
CA TYR A 46 -15.36 8.40 -7.71
C TYR A 46 -15.06 8.88 -9.13
N SER A 47 -15.46 8.13 -10.17
CA SER A 47 -15.28 8.55 -11.56
C SER A 47 -16.14 9.78 -11.88
N GLN A 48 -17.29 9.93 -11.23
CA GLN A 48 -18.18 11.08 -11.39
C GLN A 48 -17.67 12.38 -10.73
N LEU A 49 -16.62 12.32 -9.91
CA LEU A 49 -16.02 13.49 -9.26
C LEU A 49 -14.98 14.15 -10.17
N SER A 50 -14.68 15.43 -9.93
CA SER A 50 -13.50 16.07 -10.52
C SER A 50 -12.21 15.38 -10.06
N GLU A 51 -11.12 15.54 -10.81
CA GLU A 51 -9.83 14.95 -10.44
C GLU A 51 -9.37 15.43 -9.05
N ASP A 52 -9.46 16.73 -8.78
CA ASP A 52 -9.05 17.33 -7.51
C ASP A 52 -9.88 16.81 -6.33
N ALA A 53 -11.20 16.69 -6.51
CA ALA A 53 -12.09 16.15 -5.48
C ALA A 53 -11.77 14.68 -5.18
N ALA A 54 -11.55 13.87 -6.22
CA ALA A 54 -11.17 12.47 -6.06
C ALA A 54 -9.80 12.32 -5.38
N ARG A 55 -8.83 13.17 -5.74
CA ARG A 55 -7.51 13.21 -5.11
C ARG A 55 -7.62 13.57 -3.63
N ALA A 56 -8.39 14.60 -3.27
CA ALA A 56 -8.61 14.99 -1.87
C ALA A 56 -9.25 13.84 -1.05
N ILE A 57 -10.18 13.09 -1.63
CA ILE A 57 -10.74 11.89 -0.98
C ILE A 57 -9.67 10.81 -0.79
N ALA A 58 -8.86 10.54 -1.83
CA ALA A 58 -7.79 9.56 -1.75
C ALA A 58 -6.78 9.92 -0.65
N GLU A 59 -6.41 11.19 -0.53
CA GLU A 59 -5.57 11.72 0.54
C GLU A 59 -6.18 11.51 1.93
N GLY A 60 -7.48 11.76 2.06
CA GLY A 60 -8.23 11.52 3.29
C GLY A 60 -8.24 10.03 3.67
N LEU A 61 -8.48 9.13 2.72
CA LEU A 61 -8.46 7.68 2.94
C LEU A 61 -7.06 7.18 3.30
N TRP A 62 -6.02 7.69 2.63
CA TRP A 62 -4.64 7.37 2.98
C TRP A 62 -4.35 7.76 4.42
N THR A 63 -4.54 9.03 4.75
CA THR A 63 -4.16 9.59 6.06
C THR A 63 -4.94 8.96 7.21
N ASN A 64 -6.24 8.72 7.02
CA ASN A 64 -7.11 8.30 8.12
C ASN A 64 -7.22 6.79 8.29
N ILE A 65 -6.88 5.99 7.27
CA ILE A 65 -7.05 4.54 7.28
C ILE A 65 -5.72 3.85 7.02
N ASN A 66 -5.18 4.02 5.81
CA ASN A 66 -4.05 3.20 5.37
C ASN A 66 -2.75 3.55 6.09
N LEU A 67 -2.49 4.84 6.32
CA LEU A 67 -1.29 5.31 7.02
C LEU A 67 -1.30 4.90 8.49
N LYS A 68 -2.43 5.05 9.18
CA LYS A 68 -2.59 4.57 10.56
C LYS A 68 -2.38 3.08 10.64
N ASN A 69 -3.02 2.32 9.74
CA ASN A 69 -2.84 0.88 9.69
C ASN A 69 -1.38 0.48 9.39
N LEU A 70 -0.71 1.19 8.48
CA LEU A 70 0.70 0.97 8.18
C LEU A 70 1.56 1.14 9.44
N ARG A 71 1.41 2.26 10.15
CA ARG A 71 2.25 2.58 11.32
C ARG A 71 1.93 1.73 12.55
N GLU A 72 0.66 1.48 12.81
CA GLU A 72 0.20 0.87 14.06
C GLU A 72 0.18 -0.65 13.98
N ASN A 73 -0.11 -1.23 12.81
CA ASN A 73 -0.36 -2.67 12.69
C ASN A 73 0.62 -3.39 11.76
N ILE A 74 1.00 -2.79 10.63
CA ILE A 74 1.82 -3.46 9.60
C ILE A 74 3.31 -3.30 9.89
N LEU A 75 3.80 -2.07 10.02
CA LEU A 75 5.22 -1.77 10.21
C LEU A 75 5.83 -2.46 11.44
N PRO A 76 5.15 -2.57 12.59
CA PRO A 76 5.67 -3.31 13.74
C PRO A 76 5.91 -4.81 13.47
N THR A 77 5.27 -5.37 12.43
CA THR A 77 5.49 -6.76 12.02
C THR A 77 6.77 -6.97 11.22
N ARG A 78 7.39 -5.91 10.67
CA ARG A 78 8.59 -5.99 9.83
C ARG A 78 9.73 -6.75 10.49
N ALA A 79 9.96 -6.53 11.78
CA ALA A 79 11.03 -7.20 12.53
C ALA A 79 10.81 -8.71 12.70
N ARG A 80 9.65 -9.25 12.35
CA ARG A 80 9.34 -10.69 12.39
C ARG A 80 9.61 -11.40 11.07
N ALA A 81 9.84 -10.68 9.97
CA ALA A 81 10.10 -11.29 8.67
C ALA A 81 11.50 -11.91 8.57
N ASP A 82 11.60 -12.98 7.80
CA ASP A 82 12.85 -13.65 7.46
C ASP A 82 13.58 -12.92 6.32
N LEU A 83 12.82 -12.33 5.41
CA LEU A 83 13.32 -11.54 4.28
C LEU A 83 12.61 -10.20 4.20
N ILE A 84 13.38 -9.12 4.09
CA ILE A 84 12.87 -7.77 3.82
C ILE A 84 13.36 -7.35 2.44
N LEU A 85 12.42 -7.02 1.55
CA LEU A 85 12.69 -6.46 0.22
C LEU A 85 12.33 -4.98 0.23
N ARG A 86 13.32 -4.10 0.17
CA ARG A 86 13.09 -2.65 0.15
C ARG A 86 13.03 -2.14 -1.27
N LYS A 87 11.94 -1.46 -1.61
CA LYS A 87 11.67 -0.93 -2.95
C LYS A 87 12.02 0.56 -3.05
N GLY A 88 12.61 0.92 -4.19
CA GLY A 88 12.81 2.28 -4.65
C GLY A 88 11.60 2.86 -5.37
N ALA A 89 11.70 4.12 -5.79
CA ALA A 89 10.60 4.92 -6.34
C ALA A 89 9.93 4.32 -7.58
N ASN A 90 10.68 3.56 -8.40
CA ASN A 90 10.21 2.88 -9.61
C ASN A 90 9.73 1.44 -9.36
N HIS A 91 9.45 1.09 -8.09
CA HIS A 91 9.05 -0.23 -7.62
C HIS A 91 10.11 -1.34 -7.76
N LEU A 92 11.33 -1.04 -8.20
CA LEU A 92 12.41 -2.01 -8.19
C LEU A 92 12.92 -2.22 -6.76
N VAL A 93 13.42 -3.42 -6.48
CA VAL A 93 14.07 -3.72 -5.20
C VAL A 93 15.48 -3.10 -5.24
N GLU A 94 15.78 -2.30 -4.23
CA GLU A 94 17.09 -1.63 -4.07
C GLU A 94 17.93 -2.29 -2.97
N GLU A 95 17.27 -2.83 -1.93
CA GLU A 95 17.95 -3.51 -0.83
C GLU A 95 17.24 -4.80 -0.47
N VAL A 96 18.04 -5.79 -0.07
CA VAL A 96 17.59 -7.10 0.39
C VAL A 96 18.26 -7.39 1.73
N ALA A 97 17.44 -7.64 2.76
CA ALA A 97 17.92 -8.06 4.07
C ALA A 97 17.34 -9.44 4.42
N LEU A 98 18.22 -10.44 4.57
CA LEU A 98 17.86 -11.80 4.98
C LEU A 98 18.32 -12.01 6.42
N ARG A 99 17.43 -12.54 7.27
CA ARG A 99 17.74 -12.94 8.63
C ARG A 99 18.78 -14.06 8.61
N LYS A 100 19.85 -13.90 9.40
CA LYS A 100 20.77 -15.02 9.66
C LYS A 100 20.10 -16.00 10.63
N LEU A 101 20.14 -17.28 10.27
CA LEU A 101 19.76 -18.42 11.11
C LEU A 101 20.91 -18.78 12.05
#